data_AF-A0A317IUI3-F1
#
_entry.id   AF-A0A317IUI3-F1
#
_cell.length_a   1.000
_cell.length_b   1.000
_cell.length_c   1.000
_cell.angle_alpha   90.00
_cell.angle_beta   90.00
_cell.angle_gamma   90.00
#
_symmetry.space_group_name_H-M   'P 1'
#
loop_
_entity.id
_entity.type
_entity.pdbx_description
1 polymer ?
#
loop_
_entity_poly.entity_id
_entity_poly.type
_entity_poly.pdbx_seq_one_letter_code
_entity_poly.pdbx_strand_id
1 'polypeptide(L)'
;MARIQPILTPSELALVDQVAELTGSKRTDVIKSALAVYHWFVRQALTGSRVVARKPTGEEVAIETAELSILEGKGNRLSPEELGLLAKQLAAASTPVEAARIKERLTRGFYGI
;
A
#
# COMPACT_ATOMS: atom_id res chain seq x y z
N MET A 1 -0.55 19.82 18.09
CA MET A 1 -1.23 18.99 17.08
C MET A 1 -2.66 18.76 17.56
N ALA A 2 -3.67 19.05 16.71
CA ALA A 2 -5.06 18.82 17.07
C ALA A 2 -5.27 17.33 17.38
N ARG A 3 -5.87 17.02 18.52
CA ARG A 3 -6.12 15.64 18.98
C ARG A 3 -7.31 15.11 18.18
N ILE A 4 -7.06 14.62 16.97
CA ILE A 4 -8.10 13.99 16.14
C ILE A 4 -8.52 12.70 16.86
N GLN A 5 -9.73 12.69 17.42
CA GLN A 5 -10.34 11.47 17.95
C GLN A 5 -11.13 10.80 16.83
N PRO A 6 -10.86 9.52 16.52
CA PRO A 6 -11.69 8.77 15.60
C PRO A 6 -13.08 8.59 16.23
N ILE A 7 -14.12 8.87 15.45
CA ILE A 7 -15.49 8.55 15.84
C ILE A 7 -15.72 7.10 15.44
N LEU A 8 -15.90 6.24 16.44
CA LEU A 8 -16.15 4.82 16.26
C LEU A 8 -17.64 4.53 16.35
N THR A 9 -18.13 3.67 15.48
CA THR A 9 -19.47 3.08 15.57
C THR A 9 -19.57 2.14 16.79
N PRO A 10 -20.78 1.80 17.26
CA PRO A 10 -20.96 0.85 18.36
C PRO A 10 -20.28 -0.50 18.13
N SER A 11 -20.31 -1.01 16.90
CA SER A 11 -19.67 -2.27 16.52
C SER A 11 -18.14 -2.18 16.57
N GLU A 12 -17.56 -1.07 16.10
CA GLU A 12 -16.12 -0.84 16.18
C GLU A 12 -15.63 -0.67 17.61
N LEU A 13 -16.42 -0.02 18.47
CA LEU A 13 -16.14 0.07 19.91
C LEU A 13 -16.14 -1.31 20.56
N ALA A 14 -17.13 -2.15 20.25
CA ALA A 14 -17.19 -3.52 20.76
C ALA A 14 -15.97 -4.35 20.32
N LEU A 15 -15.51 -4.18 19.08
CA LEU A 15 -14.28 -4.82 18.59
C LEU A 15 -13.02 -4.32 19.30
N VAL A 16 -12.91 -3.01 19.52
CA VAL A 16 -11.79 -2.42 20.28
C VAL A 16 -11.77 -2.98 21.70
N ASP A 17 -12.93 -3.14 22.33
CA ASP A 17 -13.06 -3.69 23.68
C ASP A 17 -12.62 -5.16 23.74
N GLN A 18 -13.06 -5.98 22.77
CA GLN A 18 -12.65 -7.38 22.67
C GLN A 18 -11.14 -7.52 22.45
N VAL A 19 -10.55 -6.72 21.56
CA VAL A 19 -9.11 -6.76 21.29
C VAL A 19 -8.31 -6.28 22.52
N ALA A 20 -8.79 -5.26 23.22
CA ALA A 20 -8.18 -4.77 24.46
C ALA A 20 -8.16 -5.87 25.54
N GLU A 21 -9.28 -6.59 25.70
CA GLU A 21 -9.40 -7.70 26.64
C GLU A 21 -8.47 -8.87 26.27
N LEU A 22 -8.49 -9.30 25.00
CA LEU A 22 -7.66 -10.41 24.51
C LEU A 22 -6.15 -10.13 24.61
N THR A 23 -5.74 -8.88 24.46
CA THR A 23 -4.32 -8.48 24.46
C THR A 23 -3.84 -7.89 25.78
N GLY A 24 -4.73 -7.73 26.77
CA GLY A 24 -4.43 -7.01 28.02
C GLY A 24 -4.04 -5.54 27.82
N SER A 25 -4.36 -4.96 26.66
CA SER A 25 -3.97 -3.59 26.29
C SER A 25 -5.07 -2.58 26.61
N LYS A 26 -4.70 -1.31 26.75
CA LYS A 26 -5.71 -0.24 26.90
C LYS A 26 -6.41 0.00 25.56
N ARG A 27 -7.71 0.31 25.59
CA ARG A 27 -8.49 0.71 24.40
C ARG A 27 -7.79 1.77 23.56
N THR A 28 -7.18 2.76 24.21
CA THR A 28 -6.45 3.84 23.52
C THR A 28 -5.27 3.33 22.72
N ASP A 29 -4.61 2.27 23.18
CA ASP A 29 -3.44 1.71 22.52
C ASP A 29 -3.85 0.77 21.38
N VAL A 30 -4.98 0.06 21.54
CA VAL A 30 -5.65 -0.65 20.43
C VAL A 30 -6.02 0.31 19.31
N ILE A 31 -6.67 1.44 19.63
CA ILE A 31 -7.08 2.44 18.64
C ILE A 31 -5.86 3.05 17.93
N LYS A 32 -4.80 3.39 18.67
CA LYS A 32 -3.56 3.91 18.07
C LYS A 32 -2.90 2.89 17.13
N SER A 33 -2.81 1.63 17.55
CA SER A 33 -2.25 0.56 16.74
C SER A 33 -3.07 0.34 15.47
N ALA A 34 -4.40 0.33 15.57
CA ALA A 34 -5.29 0.21 14.43
C ALA A 34 -5.10 1.38 13.44
N LEU A 35 -5.03 2.62 13.93
CA LEU A 35 -4.75 3.79 13.10
C LEU A 35 -3.36 3.72 12.45
N ALA A 36 -2.35 3.25 13.18
CA ALA A 36 -1.00 3.08 12.65
C ALA A 36 -0.95 2.02 11.55
N VAL A 37 -1.62 0.87 11.76
CA VAL A 37 -1.74 -0.20 10.76
C VAL A 37 -2.53 0.27 9.55
N TYR A 38 -3.64 0.97 9.74
CA TYR A 38 -4.43 1.54 8.64
C TYR A 38 -3.62 2.58 7.86
N HIS A 39 -2.95 3.51 8.54
CA HIS A 39 -2.12 4.51 7.87
C HIS A 39 -0.95 3.85 7.13
N TRP A 40 -0.32 2.84 7.73
CA TRP A 40 0.72 2.06 7.08
C TRP A 40 0.17 1.34 5.85
N PHE A 41 -0.98 0.68 5.97
CA PHE A 41 -1.65 -0.02 4.87
C PHE A 41 -2.03 0.92 3.73
N VAL A 42 -2.67 2.05 4.03
CA VAL A 42 -3.00 3.10 3.05
C VAL A 42 -1.73 3.62 2.39
N ARG A 43 -0.66 3.86 3.16
CA ARG A 43 0.64 4.24 2.59
C ARG A 43 1.17 3.15 1.64
N GLN A 44 1.21 1.89 2.07
CA GLN A 44 1.71 0.78 1.24
C GLN A 44 0.87 0.61 -0.04
N ALA A 45 -0.45 0.74 0.07
CA ALA A 45 -1.40 0.70 -1.04
C ALA A 45 -1.17 1.84 -2.04
N LEU A 46 -0.91 3.06 -1.55
CA LEU A 46 -0.64 4.23 -2.39
C LEU A 46 0.78 4.23 -2.97
N THR A 47 1.76 3.60 -2.31
CA THR A 47 3.16 3.57 -2.76
C THR A 47 3.56 2.27 -3.47
N GLY A 48 2.60 1.40 -3.80
CA GLY A 48 2.82 0.18 -4.59
C GLY A 48 3.83 -0.80 -3.98
N SER A 49 3.92 -0.83 -2.65
CA SER A 49 4.97 -1.58 -1.95
C SER A 49 4.47 -2.97 -1.55
N ARG A 50 5.18 -4.01 -2.03
CA ARG A 50 4.93 -5.43 -1.72
C ARG A 50 4.93 -5.64 -0.20
N VAL A 51 3.78 -6.02 0.36
CA VAL A 51 3.66 -6.31 1.79
C VAL A 51 4.19 -7.72 2.05
N VAL A 52 5.29 -7.82 2.80
CA VAL A 52 5.80 -9.12 3.28
C VAL A 52 5.29 -9.33 4.69
N ALA A 53 4.37 -10.29 4.85
CA ALA A 53 3.85 -10.70 6.15
C ALA A 53 4.57 -11.98 6.59
N ARG A 54 5.08 -11.99 7.83
CA ARG A 54 5.67 -13.20 8.42
C ARG A 54 4.60 -13.98 9.18
N LYS A 55 4.38 -15.23 8.79
CA LYS A 55 3.50 -16.16 9.51
C LYS A 55 4.10 -16.49 10.88
N PRO A 56 3.29 -16.95 11.85
CA PRO A 56 3.78 -17.47 13.13
C PRO A 56 4.77 -18.63 13.00
N THR A 57 4.72 -19.36 11.88
CA THR A 57 5.65 -20.43 11.52
C THR A 57 7.03 -19.94 11.06
N GLY A 58 7.22 -18.62 10.93
CA GLY A 58 8.45 -17.99 10.45
C GLY A 58 8.52 -17.80 8.93
N GLU A 59 7.56 -18.35 8.19
CA GLU A 59 7.48 -18.22 6.73
C GLU A 59 7.04 -16.80 6.33
N GLU A 60 7.77 -16.17 5.41
CA GLU A 60 7.42 -14.87 4.86
C GLU A 60 6.57 -15.03 3.60
N VAL A 61 5.39 -14.42 3.60
CA VAL A 61 4.46 -14.42 2.47
C VAL A 61 4.27 -13.01 1.97
N ALA A 62 4.52 -12.81 0.68
CA ALA A 62 4.15 -11.59 -0.01
C ALA A 62 2.64 -11.56 -0.24
N ILE A 63 1.97 -10.58 0.35
CA ILE A 63 0.56 -10.32 0.12
C ILE A 63 0.49 -9.32 -1.03
N GLU A 64 0.18 -9.83 -2.22
CA GLU A 64 -0.15 -9.03 -3.41
C GLU A 64 -1.67 -9.08 -3.57
N THR A 65 -2.40 -8.19 -2.91
CA THR A 65 -3.87 -8.18 -3.01
C THR A 65 -4.29 -7.60 -4.35
N ALA A 66 -4.96 -8.38 -5.20
CA ALA A 66 -5.43 -7.94 -6.52
C ALA A 66 -6.35 -6.69 -6.49
N GLU A 67 -7.03 -6.46 -5.36
CA GLU A 67 -7.88 -5.28 -5.12
C GLU A 67 -7.08 -3.99 -4.92
N LEU A 68 -5.81 -4.08 -4.51
CA LEU A 68 -4.90 -2.94 -4.35
C LEU A 68 -4.33 -2.49 -5.69
N SER A 69 -4.08 -3.41 -6.63
CA SER A 69 -3.69 -3.09 -8.01
C SER A 69 -4.78 -2.33 -8.79
N ILE A 70 -6.05 -2.47 -8.40
CA ILE A 70 -7.17 -1.72 -9.01
C ILE A 70 -7.19 -0.26 -8.52
N LEU A 71 -6.72 0.01 -7.30
CA LEU A 71 -6.57 1.37 -6.76
C LEU A 71 -5.28 2.05 -7.24
N GLU A 72 -4.21 1.30 -7.50
CA GLU A 72 -3.02 1.72 -8.28
C GLU A 72 -3.47 2.32 -9.62
N GLY A 73 -4.38 1.61 -10.30
CA GLY A 73 -5.17 1.94 -11.50
C GLY A 73 -5.64 3.40 -11.69
N LYS A 74 -5.93 4.10 -10.59
CA LYS A 74 -6.55 5.43 -10.61
C LYS A 74 -5.61 6.55 -10.18
N GLY A 75 -4.46 6.22 -9.56
CA GLY A 75 -3.50 7.20 -9.02
C GLY A 75 -2.24 7.37 -9.86
N ASN A 76 -1.90 6.43 -10.74
CA ASN A 76 -0.57 6.33 -11.36
C ASN A 76 -0.53 6.64 -12.87
N ARG A 77 -1.54 7.35 -13.41
CA ARG A 77 -1.49 7.76 -14.82
C ARG A 77 -0.42 8.83 -14.97
N LEU A 78 0.68 8.47 -15.62
CA LEU A 78 1.80 9.37 -15.89
C LEU A 78 1.38 10.45 -16.88
N SER A 79 1.93 11.64 -16.72
CA SER A 79 1.74 12.72 -17.68
C SER A 79 2.41 12.36 -19.02
N PRO A 80 1.99 12.98 -20.14
CA PRO A 80 2.64 12.79 -21.44
C PRO A 80 4.16 13.06 -21.39
N GLU A 81 4.61 14.02 -20.58
CA GLU A 81 6.01 14.35 -20.40
C GLU A 81 6.78 13.22 -19.70
N GLU A 82 6.21 12.66 -18.64
CA GLU A 82 6.78 11.53 -17.89
C GLU A 82 6.86 10.25 -18.76
N LEU A 83 5.82 9.99 -19.54
CA LEU A 83 5.81 8.91 -20.54
C LEU A 83 6.87 9.13 -21.62
N GLY A 84 7.03 10.37 -22.08
CA GLY A 84 8.04 10.75 -23.06
C GLY A 84 9.47 10.56 -22.53
N LEU A 85 9.72 10.82 -21.24
CA LEU A 85 11.01 10.56 -20.59
C LEU A 85 11.30 9.06 -20.50
N LEU A 86 10.31 8.25 -20.12
CA LEU A 86 10.46 6.79 -20.07
C LEU A 86 10.70 6.20 -21.46
N ALA A 87 10.04 6.71 -22.51
CA ALA A 87 10.27 6.27 -23.88
C ALA A 87 11.72 6.55 -24.35
N LYS A 88 12.27 7.71 -23.99
CA LYS A 88 13.68 8.05 -24.27
C LYS A 88 14.65 7.16 -23.50
N GLN A 89 14.35 6.87 -22.23
CA GLN A 89 15.16 5.94 -21.42
C GLN A 89 15.11 4.52 -21.97
N LEU A 90 13.94 4.07 -22.46
CA LEU A 90 13.79 2.76 -23.09
C LEU A 90 14.65 2.64 -24.35
N ALA A 91 14.67 3.69 -25.18
CA ALA A 91 15.50 3.75 -26.38
C ALA A 91 17.01 3.79 -26.08
N ALA A 92 17.41 4.27 -24.90
CA ALA A 92 18.79 4.35 -24.45
C ALA A 92 19.24 3.15 -23.58
N ALA A 93 18.33 2.22 -23.26
CA ALA A 93 18.61 1.10 -22.35
C ALA A 93 19.67 0.17 -22.94
N SER A 94 20.72 -0.09 -22.16
CA SER A 94 21.87 -0.89 -22.61
C SER A 94 21.71 -2.38 -22.32
N THR A 95 20.70 -2.75 -21.52
CA THR A 95 20.46 -4.14 -21.14
C THR A 95 18.99 -4.54 -21.34
N PRO A 96 18.72 -5.82 -21.69
CA PRO A 96 17.35 -6.30 -21.87
C PRO A 96 16.54 -6.27 -20.58
N VAL A 97 17.19 -6.42 -19.41
CA VAL A 97 16.54 -6.37 -18.09
C VAL A 97 16.08 -4.95 -17.76
N GLU A 98 16.92 -3.95 -18.04
CA GLU A 98 16.58 -2.54 -17.87
C GLU A 98 15.46 -2.11 -18.83
N ALA A 99 15.55 -2.52 -20.10
CA ALA A 99 14.50 -2.27 -21.09
C ALA A 99 13.16 -2.87 -20.66
N ALA A 100 13.15 -4.10 -20.12
CA ALA A 100 11.95 -4.74 -19.62
C ALA A 100 11.29 -3.95 -18.48
N ARG A 101 12.10 -3.48 -17.51
CA ARG A 101 11.61 -2.66 -16.38
C ARG A 101 11.04 -1.32 -16.83
N ILE A 102 11.71 -0.63 -17.76
CA ILE A 102 11.23 0.66 -18.27
C ILE A 102 9.94 0.47 -19.08
N LYS A 103 9.86 -0.58 -19.90
CA LYS A 103 8.67 -0.92 -20.69
C LYS A 103 7.46 -1.25 -19.81
N GLU A 104 7.67 -2.01 -18.74
CA GLU A 104 6.62 -2.31 -17.75
C GLU A 104 6.09 -1.04 -17.11
N ARG A 105 6.99 -0.17 -16.64
CA ARG A 105 6.65 1.11 -16.01
C ARG A 105 5.95 2.09 -16.94
N LEU A 106 6.29 2.09 -18.24
CA LEU A 106 5.62 2.88 -19.27
C LEU A 106 4.21 2.37 -19.54
N THR A 107 4.03 1.04 -19.58
CA THR A 107 2.73 0.40 -19.81
C THR A 107 1.78 0.66 -18.64
N ARG A 108 2.28 0.45 -17.41
CA ARG A 108 1.58 0.77 -16.16
C ARG A 108 1.19 2.24 -16.09
N GLY A 109 2.14 3.15 -16.33
CA GLY A 109 1.88 4.59 -16.32
C GLY A 109 0.91 5.06 -17.40
N PHE A 110 0.85 4.42 -18.56
CA PHE A 110 -0.08 4.78 -19.63
C PHE A 110 -1.52 4.35 -19.32
N TYR A 111 -1.69 3.12 -18.81
CA TYR A 111 -3.00 2.57 -18.43
C TYR A 111 -3.44 2.98 -17.02
N GLY A 112 -2.52 3.56 -16.24
CA GLY A 112 -2.72 3.94 -14.86
C GLY A 112 -2.64 2.79 -13.86
N ILE A 113 -2.29 1.56 -14.27
CA ILE A 113 -2.38 0.29 -13.50
C ILE A 113 -1.09 -0.11 -12.80
#